data_AF-A0A2M6K844-F1
#
_entry.id   AF-A0A2M6K844-F1
#
_cell.length_a   1.000
_cell.length_b   1.000
_cell.length_c   1.000
_cell.angle_alpha   90.00
_cell.angle_beta   90.00
_cell.angle_gamma   90.00
#
_symmetry.space_group_name_H-M   'P 1'
#
loop_
_entity.id
_entity.type
_entity.pdbx_description
1 polymer ?
#
loop_
_entity_poly.entity_id
_entity_poly.type
_entity_poly.pdbx_seq_one_letter_code
_entity_poly.pdbx_strand_id
1 'polypeptide(L)'
;MKRNYKILIVFMILAGLMFVSAAWAANPASPSTNSVSGLLKDAAGSAKYDTTPEKSDLVILVGNVIQVFLSILGIIFMGLALYGGYLWMNARGNEEQVTKSKNLLRDAVIGLVIIVGAYAITYFVMATIAKNYITNPGF
;
A
#
# COMPACT_ATOMS: atom_id res chain seq x y z
N MET A 1 3.73 33.35 -12.14
CA MET A 1 3.07 32.28 -11.35
C MET A 1 3.81 30.93 -11.44
N LYS A 2 5.14 30.85 -11.22
CA LYS A 2 5.92 29.60 -11.35
C LYS A 2 6.61 29.14 -10.05
N ARG A 3 6.23 29.69 -8.88
CA ARG A 3 6.97 29.47 -7.63
C ARG A 3 6.34 28.40 -6.72
N ASN A 4 5.07 28.05 -6.93
CA ASN A 4 4.27 27.28 -5.96
C ASN A 4 4.13 25.79 -6.33
N TYR A 5 4.36 25.41 -7.60
CA TYR A 5 4.34 24.00 -8.02
C TYR A 5 5.55 23.22 -7.47
N LYS A 6 6.71 23.89 -7.31
CA LYS A 6 7.90 23.29 -6.70
C LYS A 6 7.67 22.98 -5.21
N ILE A 7 6.97 23.87 -4.50
CA ILE A 7 6.60 23.66 -3.09
C ILE A 7 5.63 22.46 -2.94
N LEU A 8 4.68 22.31 -3.87
CA LEU A 8 3.75 21.17 -3.90
C LEU A 8 4.45 19.84 -4.21
N ILE A 9 5.40 19.84 -5.15
CA ILE A 9 6.21 18.65 -5.47
C ILE A 9 7.10 18.28 -4.28
N VAL A 10 7.74 19.24 -3.62
CA VAL A 10 8.56 18.98 -2.44
C VAL A 10 7.71 18.47 -1.28
N PHE A 11 6.52 19.03 -1.06
CA PHE A 11 5.57 18.54 -0.04
C PHE A 11 5.08 17.11 -0.35
N MET A 12 4.86 16.79 -1.62
CA MET A 12 4.48 15.44 -2.06
C MET A 12 5.62 14.42 -1.89
N ILE A 13 6.86 14.83 -2.13
CA ILE A 13 8.05 13.99 -1.89
C ILE A 13 8.26 13.79 -0.38
N LEU A 14 8.10 14.85 0.42
CA LEU A 14 8.25 14.80 1.88
C LEU A 14 7.15 13.95 2.53
N ALA A 15 5.90 14.11 2.10
CA ALA A 15 4.78 13.28 2.53
C ALA A 15 4.95 11.82 2.10
N GLY A 16 5.48 11.57 0.90
CA GLY A 16 5.84 10.23 0.45
C GLY A 16 6.93 9.59 1.31
N LEU A 17 7.95 10.36 1.71
CA LEU A 17 9.01 9.88 2.60
C LEU A 17 8.47 9.54 4.00
N MET A 18 7.54 10.35 4.53
CA MET A 18 6.88 10.06 5.81
C MET A 18 5.92 8.87 5.73
N PHE A 19 5.23 8.67 4.61
CA PHE A 19 4.35 7.51 4.40
C PHE A 19 5.13 6.20 4.23
N VAL A 20 6.30 6.22 3.60
CA VAL A 20 7.20 5.05 3.54
C VAL A 20 7.69 4.68 4.95
N SER A 21 7.99 5.68 5.80
CA SER A 21 8.33 5.42 7.20
C SER A 21 7.15 4.85 8.01
N ALA A 22 5.92 5.28 7.74
CA ALA A 22 4.72 4.72 8.36
C ALA A 22 4.41 3.29 7.90
N ALA A 23 4.72 2.94 6.64
CA ALA A 23 4.61 1.56 6.15
C ALA A 23 5.64 0.63 6.82
N TRP A 24 6.84 1.13 7.13
CA TRP A 24 7.83 0.42 7.95
C TRP A 24 7.46 0.33 9.43
N ALA A 25 6.55 1.18 9.92
CA ALA A 25 5.99 1.10 11.28
C ALA A 25 4.71 0.24 11.35
N ALA A 26 4.10 -0.10 10.21
CA ALA A 26 2.93 -0.97 10.12
C ALA A 26 3.28 -2.46 10.02
N ASN A 27 4.55 -2.81 9.83
CA ASN A 27 5.04 -4.10 10.31
C ASN A 27 4.96 -4.05 11.83
N PRO A 28 4.32 -5.02 12.50
CA PRO A 28 4.41 -5.08 13.94
C PRO A 28 5.88 -5.35 14.30
N ALA A 29 6.64 -4.28 14.53
CA ALA A 29 7.68 -4.28 15.53
C ALA A 29 6.97 -4.83 16.77
N SER A 30 7.15 -6.12 16.99
CA SER A 30 6.38 -6.88 17.96
C SER A 30 6.61 -6.17 19.29
N PRO A 31 5.56 -5.61 19.93
CA PRO A 31 5.74 -4.96 21.21
C PRO A 31 6.42 -5.98 22.11
N SER A 32 7.56 -5.60 22.66
CA SER A 32 8.24 -6.34 23.71
C SER A 32 7.31 -6.37 24.91
N THR A 33 6.41 -7.36 24.97
CA THR A 33 5.78 -7.78 26.20
C THR A 33 6.63 -8.92 26.74
N ASN A 34 7.01 -8.81 28.01
CA ASN A 34 7.86 -9.69 28.79
C ASN A 34 7.27 -11.11 28.95
N SER A 35 6.99 -11.76 27.83
CA SER A 35 6.50 -13.13 27.71
C SER A 35 7.67 -13.95 27.18
N VAL A 36 7.84 -15.17 27.67
CA VAL A 36 8.86 -16.12 27.19
C VAL A 36 8.88 -16.21 25.64
N SER A 37 7.73 -16.00 24.99
CA SER A 37 7.57 -15.89 23.53
C SER A 37 8.32 -14.72 22.87
N GLY A 38 8.49 -13.58 23.55
CA GLY A 38 9.25 -12.43 23.03
C GLY A 38 10.75 -12.67 23.04
N LEU A 39 11.26 -13.28 24.11
CA LEU A 39 12.67 -13.69 24.22
C LEU A 39 13.00 -14.84 23.26
N LEU A 40 12.07 -15.78 23.03
CA LEU A 40 12.24 -16.81 22.00
C LEU A 40 12.28 -16.23 20.58
N LYS A 41 11.50 -15.18 20.31
CA LYS A 41 11.48 -14.53 19.00
C LYS A 41 12.75 -13.71 18.72
N ASP A 42 13.33 -13.11 19.76
CA ASP A 42 14.58 -12.35 19.71
C ASP A 42 15.83 -13.26 19.69
N ALA A 43 15.80 -14.36 20.45
CA ALA A 43 16.82 -15.42 20.40
C ALA A 43 16.82 -16.16 19.06
N ALA A 44 15.66 -16.40 18.47
CA ALA A 44 15.55 -16.98 17.14
C ALA A 44 16.00 -15.99 16.04
N GLY A 45 15.70 -14.70 16.20
CA GLY A 45 16.21 -13.64 15.32
C GLY A 45 17.73 -13.49 15.36
N SER A 46 18.35 -13.63 16.54
CA SER A 46 19.82 -13.59 16.71
C SER A 46 20.53 -14.87 16.30
N ALA A 47 19.82 -16.02 16.28
CA ALA A 47 20.31 -17.29 15.74
C ALA A 47 20.04 -17.48 14.23
N LYS A 48 19.44 -16.49 13.55
CA LYS A 48 18.96 -16.60 12.15
C LYS A 48 18.00 -17.76 11.88
N TYR A 49 17.28 -18.22 12.91
CA TYR A 49 16.14 -19.11 12.71
C TYR A 49 14.90 -18.23 12.55
N ASP A 50 14.44 -18.13 11.32
CA ASP A 50 13.22 -17.41 10.96
C ASP A 50 12.03 -18.00 11.73
N THR A 51 11.46 -17.21 12.65
CA THR A 51 10.22 -17.57 13.37
C THR A 51 8.97 -17.35 12.52
N THR A 52 9.15 -17.02 11.24
CA THR A 52 8.08 -17.11 10.27
C THR A 52 7.97 -18.57 9.84
N PRO A 53 6.85 -19.27 10.12
CA PRO A 53 6.70 -20.64 9.67
C PRO A 53 6.90 -20.64 8.17
N GLU A 54 7.86 -21.43 7.72
CA GLU A 54 8.38 -21.68 6.38
C GLU A 54 7.32 -21.55 5.26
N LYS A 55 6.85 -20.33 5.02
CA LYS A 55 6.00 -19.94 3.90
C LYS A 55 6.90 -19.13 3.00
N SER A 56 7.75 -19.88 2.29
CA SER A 56 8.62 -19.45 1.19
C SER A 56 9.02 -17.97 1.24
N ASP A 57 10.26 -17.64 1.57
CA ASP A 57 10.82 -16.26 1.55
C ASP A 57 10.30 -15.38 0.38
N LEU A 58 10.06 -16.01 -0.77
CA LEU A 58 9.43 -15.42 -1.94
C LEU A 58 8.05 -14.78 -1.66
N VAL A 59 7.16 -15.41 -0.89
CA VAL A 59 5.82 -14.89 -0.57
C VAL A 59 5.90 -13.66 0.33
N ILE A 60 6.81 -13.66 1.31
CA ILE A 60 7.02 -12.50 2.20
C ILE A 60 7.67 -11.36 1.42
N LEU A 61 8.69 -11.64 0.62
CA LEU A 61 9.37 -10.66 -0.23
C LEU A 61 8.38 -10.03 -1.22
N VAL A 62 7.58 -10.85 -1.89
CA VAL A 62 6.54 -10.39 -2.84
C VAL A 62 5.47 -9.58 -2.11
N GLY A 63 5.03 -10.00 -0.92
CA GLY A 63 4.07 -9.24 -0.11
C GLY A 63 4.59 -7.85 0.28
N ASN A 64 5.83 -7.75 0.73
CA ASN A 64 6.48 -6.49 1.07
C ASN A 64 6.63 -5.58 -0.16
N VAL A 65 7.05 -6.14 -1.29
CA VAL A 65 7.17 -5.40 -2.55
C VAL A 65 5.80 -4.86 -2.96
N ILE A 66 4.76 -5.68 -2.98
CA ILE A 66 3.39 -5.27 -3.30
C ILE A 66 2.91 -4.16 -2.38
N GLN A 67 3.18 -4.25 -1.07
CA GLN A 67 2.78 -3.23 -0.10
C GLN A 67 3.46 -1.88 -0.35
N VAL A 68 4.77 -1.89 -0.63
CA VAL A 68 5.51 -0.67 -1.00
C VAL A 68 4.97 -0.10 -2.31
N PHE A 69 4.76 -0.92 -3.34
CA PHE A 69 4.18 -0.50 -4.61
C PHE A 69 2.78 0.11 -4.43
N LEU A 70 1.90 -0.54 -3.66
CA LEU A 70 0.54 -0.03 -3.38
C LEU A 70 0.57 1.33 -2.67
N SER A 71 1.48 1.52 -1.71
CA SER A 71 1.61 2.80 -1.00
C SER A 71 2.00 3.96 -1.92
N ILE A 72 2.96 3.73 -2.82
CA ILE A 72 3.39 4.72 -3.81
C ILE A 72 2.26 5.01 -4.81
N LEU A 73 1.57 3.96 -5.26
CA LEU A 73 0.44 4.08 -6.17
C LEU A 73 -0.68 4.91 -5.55
N GLY A 74 -1.05 4.67 -4.29
CA GLY A 74 -2.06 5.43 -3.58
C GLY A 74 -1.76 6.94 -3.52
N ILE A 75 -0.50 7.30 -3.29
CA ILE A 75 -0.04 8.70 -3.30
C ILE A 75 -0.18 9.33 -4.69
N ILE A 76 0.16 8.58 -5.75
CA ILE A 76 0.01 9.04 -7.14
C ILE A 76 -1.47 9.26 -7.49
N PHE A 77 -2.35 8.34 -7.12
CA PHE A 77 -3.80 8.49 -7.33
C PHE A 77 -4.36 9.70 -6.59
N MET A 78 -3.93 9.93 -5.34
CA MET A 78 -4.29 11.14 -4.60
C MET A 78 -3.84 12.42 -5.33
N GLY A 79 -2.61 12.44 -5.86
CA GLY A 79 -2.09 13.57 -6.64
C GLY A 79 -2.87 13.81 -7.94
N LEU A 80 -3.23 12.73 -8.66
CA LEU A 80 -4.06 12.80 -9.87
C LEU A 80 -5.47 13.29 -9.57
N ALA A 81 -6.08 12.85 -8.46
CA ALA A 81 -7.41 13.30 -8.04
C ALA A 81 -7.41 14.80 -7.70
N LEU A 82 -6.39 15.29 -7.01
CA LEU A 82 -6.21 16.72 -6.74
C LEU A 82 -5.98 17.52 -8.02
N TYR A 83 -5.14 17.04 -8.93
CA TYR A 83 -4.87 17.70 -10.20
C TYR A 83 -6.12 17.73 -11.11
N GLY A 84 -6.85 16.61 -11.21
CA GLY A 84 -8.09 16.52 -11.97
C GLY A 84 -9.20 17.39 -11.38
N GLY A 85 -9.32 17.44 -10.05
CA GLY A 85 -10.25 18.33 -9.36
C GLY A 85 -9.91 19.81 -9.57
N TYR A 86 -8.62 20.17 -9.50
CA TYR A 86 -8.17 21.53 -9.79
C TYR A 86 -8.44 21.93 -11.26
N LEU A 87 -8.18 21.03 -12.21
CA LEU A 87 -8.46 21.25 -13.62
C LEU A 87 -9.96 21.43 -13.87
N TRP A 88 -10.80 20.64 -13.20
CA TRP A 88 -12.25 20.77 -13.31
C TRP A 88 -12.76 22.10 -12.76
N MET A 89 -12.23 22.55 -11.62
CA MET A 89 -12.58 23.83 -11.00
C MET A 89 -12.08 25.04 -11.80
N ASN A 90 -10.94 24.92 -12.49
CA ASN A 90 -10.38 26.00 -13.31
C ASN A 90 -10.94 26.05 -14.74
N ALA A 91 -11.81 25.12 -15.13
CA ALA A 91 -12.32 25.02 -16.50
C ALA A 91 -13.16 26.23 -16.94
N ARG A 92 -13.63 27.10 -16.03
CA ARG A 92 -14.31 28.39 -16.31
C ARG A 92 -15.37 28.37 -17.43
N GLY A 93 -16.03 27.24 -17.66
CA GLY A 93 -17.05 27.07 -18.71
C GLY A 93 -16.55 26.55 -20.06
N ASN A 94 -15.26 26.24 -20.21
CA ASN A 94 -14.77 25.51 -21.39
C ASN A 94 -15.10 24.02 -21.28
N GLU A 95 -16.07 23.55 -22.06
CA GLU A 95 -16.53 22.16 -22.09
C GLU A 95 -15.40 21.16 -22.38
N GLU A 96 -14.39 21.54 -23.16
CA GLU A 96 -13.26 20.68 -23.49
C GLU A 96 -12.42 20.36 -22.24
N GLN A 97 -12.17 21.36 -21.39
CA GLN A 97 -11.44 21.18 -20.14
C GLN A 97 -12.25 20.39 -19.10
N VAL A 98 -13.58 20.60 -19.07
CA VAL A 98 -14.48 19.82 -18.21
C VAL A 98 -14.47 18.35 -18.62
N THR A 99 -14.58 18.07 -19.92
CA THR A 99 -14.58 16.70 -20.46
C THR A 99 -13.24 16.01 -20.19
N LYS A 100 -12.13 16.72 -20.42
CA LYS A 100 -10.78 16.21 -20.14
C LYS A 100 -10.58 15.88 -18.66
N SER A 101 -11.06 16.74 -17.76
CA SER A 101 -10.97 16.50 -16.31
C SER A 101 -11.80 15.31 -15.87
N LYS A 102 -13.02 15.16 -16.42
CA LYS A 102 -13.90 14.01 -16.15
C LYS A 102 -13.29 12.70 -16.64
N ASN A 103 -12.67 12.69 -17.82
CA ASN A 103 -11.99 11.50 -18.33
C ASN A 103 -10.81 11.12 -17.42
N LEU A 104 -9.98 12.09 -17.02
CA LEU A 104 -8.88 11.85 -16.08
C LEU A 104 -9.39 11.26 -14.74
N LEU A 105 -10.48 11.79 -14.19
CA LEU A 105 -11.10 11.28 -12.98
C LEU A 105 -11.68 9.87 -13.16
N ARG A 106 -12.30 9.58 -14.31
CA ARG A 106 -12.81 8.23 -14.62
C ARG A 106 -11.68 7.21 -14.68
N ASP A 107 -10.61 7.53 -15.40
CA ASP A 107 -9.45 6.66 -15.54
C ASP A 107 -8.78 6.43 -14.17
N ALA A 108 -8.73 7.48 -13.34
CA ALA A 108 -8.23 7.38 -11.96
C ALA A 108 -9.12 6.47 -11.08
N VAL A 109 -10.44 6.55 -11.20
CA VAL A 109 -11.34 5.68 -10.43
C VAL A 109 -11.23 4.22 -10.89
N ILE A 110 -11.14 3.97 -12.19
CA ILE A 110 -11.00 2.61 -12.74
C ILE A 110 -9.71 1.96 -12.24
N GLY A 111 -8.60 2.69 -12.27
CA GLY A 111 -7.33 2.19 -11.74
C GLY A 111 -7.40 1.85 -10.25
N LEU A 112 -8.04 2.69 -9.44
CA LEU A 112 -8.25 2.43 -8.01
C LEU A 112 -9.07 1.16 -7.76
N VAL A 113 -10.16 0.98 -8.51
CA VAL A 113 -11.02 -0.20 -8.40
C VAL A 113 -10.26 -1.49 -8.72
N ILE A 114 -9.42 -1.49 -9.75
CA ILE A 114 -8.60 -2.65 -10.13
C ILE A 114 -7.64 -3.05 -9.00
N ILE A 115 -6.97 -2.06 -8.37
CA ILE A 115 -6.01 -2.33 -7.29
C ILE A 115 -6.70 -2.93 -6.07
N VAL A 116 -7.82 -2.32 -5.65
CA VAL A 116 -8.61 -2.81 -4.52
C VAL A 116 -9.16 -4.21 -4.83
N GLY A 117 -9.64 -4.44 -6.05
CA GLY A 117 -10.10 -5.75 -6.51
C GLY A 117 -8.99 -6.80 -6.47
N ALA A 118 -7.80 -6.48 -6.96
CA ALA A 118 -6.66 -7.40 -6.93
C ALA A 118 -6.24 -7.79 -5.51
N TYR A 119 -6.25 -6.83 -4.58
CA TYR A 119 -5.96 -7.09 -3.17
C TYR A 119 -7.04 -7.97 -2.52
N ALA A 120 -8.32 -7.67 -2.77
CA ALA A 120 -9.44 -8.44 -2.26
C ALA A 120 -9.40 -9.91 -2.74
N ILE A 121 -9.09 -10.13 -4.02
CA ILE A 121 -8.95 -11.48 -4.60
C ILE A 121 -7.77 -12.20 -3.94
N THR A 122 -6.61 -11.54 -3.82
CA THR A 122 -5.42 -12.14 -3.19
C THR A 122 -5.71 -12.56 -1.75
N TYR A 123 -6.34 -11.69 -0.97
CA TYR A 123 -6.74 -11.99 0.40
C TYR A 123 -7.74 -13.16 0.47
N PHE A 124 -8.74 -13.18 -0.42
CA PHE A 124 -9.73 -14.24 -0.48
C PHE A 124 -9.10 -15.61 -0.76
N VAL A 125 -8.17 -15.68 -1.71
CA VAL A 125 -7.44 -16.91 -2.03
C VAL A 125 -6.61 -17.37 -0.83
N MET A 126 -5.84 -16.46 -0.22
CA MET A 126 -5.01 -16.78 0.94
C MET A 126 -5.85 -17.23 2.16
N ALA A 127 -6.98 -16.59 2.41
CA ALA A 127 -7.89 -16.94 3.49
C ALA A 127 -8.53 -18.32 3.27
N THR A 128 -8.91 -18.65 2.04
CA THR A 128 -9.49 -19.96 1.69
C THR A 128 -8.47 -21.07 1.86
N ILE A 129 -7.25 -20.85 1.36
CA ILE A 129 -6.11 -21.76 1.50
C ILE A 129 -5.80 -21.96 2.99
N ALA A 130 -5.55 -20.89 3.75
CA ALA A 130 -5.20 -20.97 5.17
C ALA A 130 -6.29 -21.65 6.02
N LYS A 131 -7.57 -21.36 5.76
CA LYS A 131 -8.68 -22.02 6.46
C LYS A 131 -8.65 -23.53 6.28
N ASN A 132 -8.45 -24.02 5.05
CA ASN A 132 -8.43 -25.45 4.76
C ASN A 132 -7.25 -26.19 5.41
N TYR A 133 -6.07 -25.55 5.53
CA TYR A 133 -4.94 -26.13 6.29
C TYR A 133 -5.20 -26.19 7.81
N ILE A 134 -6.00 -25.28 8.36
CA ILE A 134 -6.33 -25.25 9.79
C ILE A 134 -7.52 -26.16 10.14
N THR A 135 -8.44 -26.41 9.19
CA THR A 135 -9.64 -27.25 9.42
C THR A 135 -9.46 -28.73 9.09
N ASN A 136 -8.38 -29.13 8.41
CA ASN A 136 -8.00 -30.54 8.26
C ASN A 136 -6.49 -30.73 8.50
N PRO A 137 -6.05 -30.91 9.75
CA PRO A 137 -4.71 -31.42 10.04
C PRO A 137 -4.68 -32.88 9.61
N GLY A 138 -4.39 -33.11 8.33
CA GLY A 138 -4.00 -34.41 7.82
C GLY A 138 -2.49 -34.58 7.96
N PHE A 139 -1.96 -34.41 9.17
CA PHE A 139 -1.43 -35.46 10.07
C PHE A 139 -1.57 -34.95 11.52
#